data_AF-A0A1H7VAL6-F1
#
_entry.id   AF-A0A1H7VAL6-F1
#
_cell.length_a   1.000
_cell.length_b   1.000
_cell.length_c   1.000
_cell.angle_alpha   90.00
_cell.angle_beta   90.00
_cell.angle_gamma   90.00
#
_symmetry.space_group_name_H-M   'P 1'
#
loop_
_entity.id
_entity.type
_entity.pdbx_description
1 polymer ?
#
loop_
_entity_poly.entity_id
_entity_poly.type
_entity_poly.pdbx_seq_one_letter_code
_entity_poly.pdbx_strand_id
1 'polypeptide(L)'
;MPNLNFYAVDDDWSAVVQAVFDLELFRVFESDSEPGAELREFSEAADVPDSRRGRSLALFVAGSGPEPLASRIDLLPGAGGGATFRYTCEGWGLIQLRYGGPWAEELRWSHTNHNSAKRAAAWAETLPELGDPAAWDWAAVTRASSRLNRAIRRMAVDKIGSRPVLPHAGGFIAHSGLRHEYGTGIHATPVHGMSAR
;
A
#
# COMPACT_ATOMS: atom_id res chain seq x y z
N MET A 1 12.04 -7.65 7.75
CA MET A 1 11.05 -7.41 6.69
C MET A 1 10.90 -5.91 6.53
N PRO A 2 11.45 -5.33 5.45
CA PRO A 2 11.32 -3.90 5.19
C PRO A 2 9.85 -3.48 5.11
N ASN A 3 9.50 -2.48 5.90
CA ASN A 3 8.26 -1.74 5.74
C ASN A 3 8.57 -0.25 5.81
N LEU A 4 7.61 0.56 5.39
CA LEU A 4 7.71 2.01 5.45
C LEU A 4 6.30 2.57 5.61
N ASN A 5 6.12 3.39 6.64
CA ASN A 5 4.97 4.29 6.73
C ASN A 5 5.47 5.69 6.35
N PHE A 6 4.70 6.41 5.54
CA PHE A 6 5.04 7.74 5.04
C PHE A 6 3.79 8.59 4.86
N TYR A 7 3.94 9.92 4.94
CA TYR A 7 2.85 10.86 4.73
C TYR A 7 2.91 11.41 3.31
N ALA A 8 1.82 11.27 2.58
CA ALA A 8 1.66 11.66 1.19
C ALA A 8 0.23 12.18 0.97
N VAL A 9 0.07 13.15 0.06
CA VAL A 9 -1.22 13.53 -0.53
C VAL A 9 -1.28 13.11 -2.00
N ASP A 10 -2.33 13.48 -2.76
CA ASP A 10 -2.60 12.90 -4.08
C ASP A 10 -1.46 13.16 -5.10
N ASP A 11 -0.86 14.36 -5.09
CA ASP A 11 0.31 14.68 -5.92
C ASP A 11 1.55 13.84 -5.55
N ASP A 12 1.78 13.66 -4.24
CA ASP A 12 2.87 12.80 -3.75
C ASP A 12 2.62 11.34 -4.13
N TRP A 13 1.37 10.89 -4.07
CA TRP A 13 0.99 9.53 -4.44
C TRP A 13 1.28 9.25 -5.91
N SER A 14 0.94 10.19 -6.79
CA SER A 14 1.27 10.11 -8.21
C SER A 14 2.78 9.96 -8.43
N ALA A 15 3.60 10.72 -7.70
CA ALA A 15 5.06 10.60 -7.75
C ALA A 15 5.57 9.24 -7.22
N VAL A 16 4.95 8.71 -6.17
CA VAL A 16 5.28 7.37 -5.64
C VAL A 16 4.92 6.28 -6.64
N VAL A 17 3.76 6.35 -7.28
CA VAL A 17 3.34 5.41 -8.33
C VAL A 17 4.29 5.49 -9.50
N GLN A 18 4.65 6.69 -9.97
CA GLN A 18 5.66 6.85 -11.03
C GLN A 18 6.98 6.15 -10.67
N ALA A 19 7.46 6.33 -9.45
CA ALA A 19 8.69 5.68 -9.01
C ALA A 19 8.59 4.15 -8.88
N VAL A 20 7.39 3.57 -8.72
CA VAL A 20 7.19 2.12 -8.81
C VAL A 20 7.52 1.64 -10.22
N PHE A 21 7.00 2.31 -11.24
CA PHE A 21 7.25 1.95 -12.64
C PHE A 21 8.69 2.23 -13.06
N ASP A 22 9.26 3.38 -12.68
CA ASP A 22 10.66 3.75 -12.99
C ASP A 22 11.69 2.77 -12.41
N LEU A 23 11.33 2.00 -11.39
CA LEU A 23 12.22 0.99 -10.82
C LEU A 23 12.35 -0.24 -11.73
N GLU A 24 11.40 -0.48 -12.63
CA GLU A 24 11.36 -1.63 -13.56
C GLU A 24 11.53 -2.99 -12.86
N LEU A 25 11.05 -3.10 -11.62
CA LEU A 25 11.13 -4.32 -10.80
C LEU A 25 9.80 -5.03 -10.67
N PHE A 26 8.71 -4.31 -10.89
CA PHE A 26 7.38 -4.72 -10.46
C PHE A 26 6.46 -4.91 -11.64
N ARG A 27 5.68 -5.98 -11.61
CA ARG A 27 4.36 -6.02 -12.22
C ARG A 27 3.36 -5.45 -11.21
N VAL A 28 2.53 -4.52 -11.65
CA VAL A 28 1.71 -3.69 -10.77
C VAL A 28 0.25 -4.05 -10.95
N PHE A 29 -0.40 -4.50 -9.89
CA PHE A 29 -1.82 -4.88 -9.89
C PHE A 29 -2.61 -4.02 -8.92
N GLU A 30 -3.91 -3.87 -9.15
CA GLU A 30 -4.80 -3.43 -8.08
C GLU A 30 -4.88 -4.50 -6.98
N SER A 31 -4.93 -4.11 -5.70
CA SER A 31 -5.05 -5.09 -4.61
C SER A 31 -6.39 -5.82 -4.62
N ASP A 32 -7.47 -5.10 -4.95
CA ASP A 32 -8.83 -5.61 -4.98
C ASP A 32 -9.53 -5.03 -6.22
N SER A 33 -10.25 -5.88 -6.94
CA SER A 33 -11.08 -5.42 -8.06
C SER A 33 -12.36 -4.76 -7.57
N GLU A 34 -13.02 -4.03 -8.46
CA GLU A 34 -14.39 -3.62 -8.18
C GLU A 34 -15.34 -4.83 -8.11
N PRO A 35 -16.46 -4.66 -7.39
CA PRO A 35 -17.55 -5.62 -7.45
C PRO A 35 -17.95 -5.93 -8.91
N GLY A 36 -17.92 -7.21 -9.26
CA GLY A 36 -18.30 -7.72 -10.58
C GLY A 36 -17.24 -7.60 -11.68
N ALA A 37 -16.05 -7.09 -11.37
CA ALA A 37 -14.98 -6.88 -12.35
C ALA A 37 -13.78 -7.81 -12.10
N GLU A 38 -13.04 -8.12 -13.17
CA GLU A 38 -11.75 -8.80 -13.10
C GLU A 38 -10.67 -7.89 -12.50
N LEU A 39 -9.60 -8.52 -12.01
CA LEU A 39 -8.45 -7.85 -11.43
C LEU A 39 -7.53 -7.31 -12.54
N ARG A 40 -7.08 -6.08 -12.40
CA ARG A 40 -6.29 -5.40 -13.44
C ARG A 40 -4.80 -5.33 -13.09
N GLU A 41 -3.99 -5.59 -14.11
CA GLU A 41 -2.56 -5.24 -14.16
C GLU A 41 -2.40 -3.90 -14.89
N PHE A 42 -1.53 -3.04 -14.38
CA PHE A 42 -1.22 -1.73 -14.94
C PHE A 42 0.15 -1.78 -15.62
N SER A 43 0.25 -1.22 -16.82
CA SER A 43 1.50 -1.24 -17.61
C SER A 43 2.33 0.01 -17.39
N GLU A 44 1.69 1.13 -17.07
CA GLU A 44 2.34 2.40 -16.76
C GLU A 44 1.63 3.18 -15.65
N ALA A 45 2.31 4.19 -15.10
CA ALA A 45 1.77 5.00 -14.01
C ALA A 45 0.47 5.72 -14.40
N ALA A 46 0.34 6.14 -15.67
CA ALA A 46 -0.86 6.80 -16.19
C ALA A 46 -2.10 5.90 -16.22
N ASP A 47 -1.92 4.57 -16.23
CA ASP A 47 -3.03 3.60 -16.19
C ASP A 47 -3.63 3.47 -14.78
N VAL A 48 -2.91 3.89 -13.75
CA VAL A 48 -3.33 3.76 -12.36
C VAL A 48 -4.37 4.84 -12.06
N PRO A 49 -5.63 4.48 -11.74
CA PRO A 49 -6.69 5.47 -11.58
C PRO A 49 -6.56 6.21 -10.24
N ASP A 50 -6.88 7.51 -10.21
CA ASP A 50 -6.92 8.31 -8.97
C ASP A 50 -8.08 7.92 -8.01
N SER A 51 -8.95 7.02 -8.45
CA SER A 51 -10.01 6.45 -7.62
C SER A 51 -9.46 5.50 -6.55
N ARG A 52 -10.35 4.98 -5.70
CA ARG A 52 -10.02 3.99 -4.66
C ARG A 52 -9.17 2.82 -5.17
N ARG A 53 -9.32 2.43 -6.44
CA ARG A 53 -8.59 1.31 -7.04
C ARG A 53 -7.08 1.57 -7.15
N GLY A 54 -6.68 2.78 -7.54
CA GLY A 54 -5.26 3.13 -7.61
C GLY A 54 -4.67 3.54 -6.26
N ARG A 55 -5.45 3.45 -5.17
CA ARG A 55 -5.01 3.76 -3.80
C ARG A 55 -4.57 2.52 -3.01
N SER A 56 -4.75 1.31 -3.56
CA SER A 56 -4.21 0.07 -3.00
C SER A 56 -3.68 -0.81 -4.12
N LEU A 57 -2.36 -1.01 -4.14
CA LEU A 57 -1.65 -1.74 -5.17
C LEU A 57 -0.95 -2.98 -4.59
N ALA A 58 -0.96 -4.06 -5.36
CA ALA A 58 -0.16 -5.25 -5.14
C ALA A 58 1.00 -5.27 -6.14
N LEU A 59 2.23 -5.23 -5.64
CA LEU A 59 3.43 -5.18 -6.46
C LEU A 59 4.09 -6.57 -6.45
N PHE A 60 4.11 -7.21 -7.60
CA PHE A 60 4.78 -8.49 -7.79
C PHE A 60 6.19 -8.27 -8.33
N VAL A 61 7.20 -8.78 -7.65
CA VAL A 61 8.59 -8.70 -8.14
C VAL A 61 8.75 -9.76 -9.23
N ALA A 62 9.01 -9.32 -10.46
CA ALA A 62 9.09 -10.21 -11.62
C ALA A 62 10.12 -11.34 -11.38
N GLY A 63 9.67 -12.58 -11.56
CA GLY A 63 10.50 -13.78 -11.38
C GLY A 63 10.83 -14.15 -9.93
N SER A 64 10.22 -13.48 -8.94
CA SER A 64 10.47 -13.77 -7.52
C SER A 64 9.70 -14.96 -6.95
N GLY A 65 8.87 -15.63 -7.74
CA GLY A 65 8.06 -16.76 -7.28
C GLY A 65 6.92 -17.08 -8.26
N PRO A 66 5.96 -17.93 -7.83
CA PRO A 66 4.73 -18.20 -8.55
C PRO A 66 3.95 -16.94 -8.93
N GLU A 67 3.17 -17.03 -10.00
CA GLU A 67 2.30 -15.96 -10.46
C GLU A 67 1.28 -15.53 -9.38
N PRO A 68 0.98 -14.23 -9.26
CA PRO A 68 -0.09 -13.76 -8.38
C PRO A 68 -1.43 -14.39 -8.75
N LEU A 69 -2.23 -14.69 -7.73
CA LEU A 69 -3.55 -15.29 -7.88
C LEU A 69 -4.64 -14.22 -7.79
N ALA A 70 -5.62 -14.31 -8.68
CA ALA A 70 -6.86 -13.54 -8.55
C ALA A 70 -7.89 -14.38 -7.78
N SER A 71 -7.96 -14.19 -6.47
CA SER A 71 -8.86 -14.95 -5.59
C SER A 71 -10.24 -14.30 -5.59
N ARG A 72 -11.26 -15.08 -5.93
CA ARG A 72 -12.66 -14.62 -5.95
C ARG A 72 -13.21 -14.57 -4.52
N ILE A 73 -13.81 -13.44 -4.17
CA ILE A 73 -14.55 -13.23 -2.93
C ILE A 73 -16.01 -13.03 -3.30
N ASP A 74 -16.86 -13.96 -2.88
CA ASP A 74 -18.31 -13.79 -3.02
C ASP A 74 -18.82 -12.71 -2.04
N LEU A 75 -19.65 -11.81 -2.55
CA LEU A 75 -20.23 -10.72 -1.79
C LEU A 75 -21.62 -11.13 -1.28
N LEU A 76 -21.96 -10.66 -0.08
CA LEU A 76 -23.30 -10.85 0.45
C LEU A 76 -24.33 -10.15 -0.45
N PRO A 77 -25.52 -10.76 -0.68
CA PRO A 77 -26.59 -10.11 -1.42
C PRO A 77 -26.92 -8.73 -0.86
N GLY A 78 -26.92 -7.70 -1.70
CA GLY A 78 -27.18 -6.31 -1.31
C GLY A 78 -25.94 -5.48 -0.96
N ALA A 79 -24.75 -6.08 -0.87
CA ALA A 79 -23.51 -5.35 -0.72
C ALA A 79 -23.04 -4.76 -2.07
N GLY A 80 -23.49 -3.54 -2.38
CA GLY A 80 -22.90 -2.73 -3.46
C GLY A 80 -23.42 -3.03 -4.87
N GLY A 81 -24.48 -2.34 -5.28
CA GLY A 81 -24.86 -2.21 -6.69
C GLY A 81 -25.33 -3.49 -7.40
N GLY A 82 -25.59 -4.57 -6.67
CA GLY A 82 -26.09 -5.85 -7.23
C GLY A 82 -25.01 -6.83 -7.67
N ALA A 83 -23.73 -6.50 -7.53
CA ALA A 83 -22.64 -7.43 -7.78
C ALA A 83 -22.59 -8.54 -6.72
N THR A 84 -22.22 -9.75 -7.13
CA THR A 84 -22.17 -10.93 -6.26
C THR A 84 -20.74 -11.37 -5.92
N PHE A 85 -19.73 -10.69 -6.46
CA PHE A 85 -18.33 -11.03 -6.22
C PHE A 85 -17.41 -9.83 -6.41
N ARG A 86 -16.18 -9.97 -5.94
CA ARG A 86 -15.00 -9.18 -6.33
C ARG A 86 -13.78 -10.11 -6.33
N TYR A 87 -12.65 -9.66 -6.89
CA TYR A 87 -11.38 -10.36 -6.80
C TYR A 87 -10.42 -9.64 -5.87
N THR A 88 -9.47 -10.38 -5.32
CA THR A 88 -8.32 -9.85 -4.57
C THR A 88 -7.03 -10.48 -5.11
N CYS A 89 -5.96 -9.70 -5.17
CA CYS A 89 -4.66 -10.13 -5.67
C CYS A 89 -3.87 -10.75 -4.52
N GLU A 90 -3.63 -12.05 -4.61
CA GLU A 90 -2.99 -12.82 -3.55
C GLU A 90 -1.67 -13.45 -4.01
N GLY A 91 -0.80 -13.69 -3.03
CA GLY A 91 0.51 -14.27 -3.23
C GLY A 91 1.41 -14.01 -2.03
N TRP A 92 2.25 -14.97 -1.69
CA TRP A 92 3.05 -14.88 -0.47
C TRP A 92 4.03 -13.71 -0.48
N GLY A 93 4.71 -13.44 -1.59
CA GLY A 93 5.73 -12.39 -1.70
C GLY A 93 5.27 -11.06 -2.29
N LEU A 94 3.96 -10.83 -2.42
CA LEU A 94 3.44 -9.55 -2.91
C LEU A 94 3.81 -8.42 -1.95
N ILE A 95 4.31 -7.32 -2.50
CA ILE A 95 4.53 -6.08 -1.77
C ILE A 95 3.27 -5.22 -1.89
N GLN A 96 2.64 -4.93 -0.77
CA GLN A 96 1.48 -4.05 -0.70
C GLN A 96 1.96 -2.61 -0.66
N LEU A 97 1.34 -1.75 -1.45
CA LEU A 97 1.53 -0.30 -1.42
C LEU A 97 0.15 0.34 -1.30
N ARG A 98 -0.11 1.02 -0.16
CA ARG A 98 -1.42 1.60 0.13
C ARG A 98 -1.33 3.07 0.46
N TYR A 99 -2.24 3.84 -0.12
CA TYR A 99 -2.38 5.25 0.12
C TYR A 99 -3.22 5.51 1.37
N GLY A 100 -2.70 6.31 2.29
CA GLY A 100 -3.44 6.79 3.46
C GLY A 100 -4.20 8.07 3.14
N GLY A 101 -3.46 9.10 2.73
CA GLY A 101 -3.99 10.37 2.26
C GLY A 101 -4.76 11.19 3.30
N PRO A 102 -5.27 12.36 2.90
CA PRO A 102 -6.23 13.13 3.70
C PRO A 102 -7.53 12.34 3.90
N TRP A 103 -8.03 12.33 5.13
CA TRP A 103 -9.32 11.76 5.46
C TRP A 103 -9.99 12.62 6.53
N ALA A 104 -11.11 13.28 6.20
CA ALA A 104 -11.76 14.23 7.11
C ALA A 104 -10.75 15.26 7.67
N GLU A 105 -10.56 15.31 8.99
CA GLU A 105 -9.65 16.24 9.68
C GLU A 105 -8.26 15.65 9.97
N GLU A 106 -7.94 14.48 9.40
CA GLU A 106 -6.67 13.80 9.62
C GLU A 106 -5.88 13.55 8.33
N LEU A 107 -4.56 13.45 8.47
CA LEU A 107 -3.68 12.92 7.43
C LEU A 107 -3.21 11.53 7.85
N ARG A 108 -3.69 10.50 7.15
CA ARG A 108 -3.30 9.10 7.38
C ARG A 108 -2.00 8.79 6.67
N TRP A 109 -1.15 7.96 7.28
CA TRP A 109 0.06 7.51 6.59
C TRP A 109 -0.29 6.49 5.51
N SER A 110 0.35 6.65 4.37
CA SER A 110 0.53 5.60 3.38
C SER A 110 1.53 4.56 3.90
N HIS A 111 1.49 3.35 3.36
CA HIS A 111 2.43 2.31 3.79
C HIS A 111 2.78 1.29 2.72
N THR A 112 3.99 0.75 2.87
CA THR A 112 4.45 -0.45 2.16
C THR A 112 4.71 -1.59 3.13
N ASN A 113 4.29 -2.80 2.80
CA ASN A 113 4.68 -4.01 3.51
C ASN A 113 4.69 -5.23 2.57
N HIS A 114 5.16 -6.37 3.06
CA HIS A 114 5.05 -7.67 2.40
C HIS A 114 5.03 -8.76 3.48
N ASN A 115 4.75 -10.03 3.17
CA ASN A 115 4.96 -11.08 4.18
C ASN A 115 6.45 -11.39 4.36
N SER A 116 6.81 -11.96 5.51
CA SER A 116 8.12 -12.59 5.69
C SER A 116 8.02 -14.08 5.36
N ALA A 117 9.13 -14.70 4.95
CA ALA A 117 9.22 -16.16 4.75
C ALA A 117 8.69 -16.95 5.95
N LYS A 118 9.06 -16.50 7.17
CA LYS A 118 8.59 -17.11 8.42
C LYS A 118 7.07 -17.04 8.57
N ARG A 119 6.47 -15.87 8.27
CA ARG A 119 5.00 -15.69 8.36
C ARG A 119 4.30 -16.51 7.28
N ALA A 120 4.79 -16.51 6.05
CA ALA A 120 4.22 -17.28 4.96
C ALA A 120 4.26 -18.79 5.27
N ALA A 121 5.42 -19.31 5.71
CA ALA A 121 5.54 -20.71 6.13
C ALA A 121 4.56 -21.09 7.25
N ALA A 122 4.37 -20.21 8.25
CA ALA A 122 3.44 -20.46 9.34
C ALA A 122 1.95 -20.50 8.92
N TRP A 123 1.61 -19.90 7.77
CA TRP A 123 0.23 -19.85 7.24
C TRP A 123 0.02 -20.78 6.03
N ALA A 124 1.06 -21.48 5.57
CA ALA A 124 1.01 -22.31 4.37
C ALA A 124 -0.10 -23.38 4.42
N GLU A 125 -0.28 -24.02 5.59
CA GLU A 125 -1.31 -25.03 5.79
C GLU A 125 -2.72 -24.43 5.85
N THR A 126 -2.86 -23.16 6.21
CA THR A 126 -4.15 -22.45 6.30
C THR A 126 -4.60 -21.91 4.94
N LEU A 127 -3.65 -21.58 4.07
CA LEU A 127 -3.89 -21.01 2.74
C LEU A 127 -3.17 -21.84 1.66
N PRO A 128 -3.51 -23.13 1.51
CA PRO A 128 -2.82 -24.04 0.58
C PRO A 128 -2.94 -23.58 -0.89
N GLU A 129 -3.98 -22.82 -1.23
CA GLU A 129 -4.20 -22.23 -2.55
C GLU A 129 -3.09 -21.28 -2.99
N LEU A 130 -2.37 -20.65 -2.05
CA LEU A 130 -1.26 -19.74 -2.35
C LEU A 130 0.05 -20.48 -2.69
N GLY A 131 0.02 -21.82 -2.66
CA GLY A 131 1.17 -22.67 -2.96
C GLY A 131 2.25 -22.64 -1.88
N ASP A 132 3.41 -23.22 -2.20
CA ASP A 132 4.54 -23.35 -1.27
C ASP A 132 5.27 -22.01 -1.08
N PRO A 133 5.33 -21.45 0.15
CA PRO A 133 6.15 -20.27 0.43
C PRO A 133 7.64 -20.42 0.10
N ALA A 134 8.17 -21.65 0.09
CA ALA A 134 9.56 -21.91 -0.25
C ALA A 134 9.86 -21.71 -1.75
N ALA A 135 8.83 -21.66 -2.61
CA ALA A 135 8.96 -21.36 -4.04
C ALA A 135 9.28 -19.88 -4.32
N TRP A 136 9.23 -19.01 -3.31
CA TRP A 136 9.51 -17.57 -3.45
C TRP A 136 10.97 -17.24 -3.14
N ASP A 137 11.61 -16.43 -3.99
CA ASP A 137 12.86 -15.72 -3.72
C ASP A 137 12.60 -14.52 -2.79
N TRP A 138 12.57 -14.82 -1.48
CA TRP A 138 12.40 -13.82 -0.43
C TRP A 138 13.50 -12.76 -0.39
N ALA A 139 14.71 -13.07 -0.90
CA ALA A 139 15.80 -12.11 -0.97
C ALA A 139 15.53 -11.08 -2.08
N ALA A 140 15.03 -11.51 -3.24
CA ALA A 140 14.57 -10.62 -4.32
C ALA A 140 13.42 -9.72 -3.85
N VAL A 141 12.39 -10.29 -3.21
CA VAL A 141 11.26 -9.52 -2.64
C VAL A 141 11.76 -8.46 -1.67
N THR A 142 12.62 -8.84 -0.71
CA THR A 142 13.19 -7.94 0.29
C THR A 142 14.03 -6.83 -0.34
N ARG A 143 14.84 -7.16 -1.36
CA ARG A 143 15.67 -6.20 -2.08
C ARG A 143 14.83 -5.18 -2.84
N ALA A 144 13.79 -5.63 -3.55
CA ALA A 144 12.88 -4.77 -4.30
C ALA A 144 12.11 -3.83 -3.36
N SER A 145 11.52 -4.37 -2.29
CA SER A 145 10.86 -3.55 -1.26
C SER A 145 11.80 -2.51 -0.64
N SER A 146 13.05 -2.88 -0.36
CA SER A 146 14.05 -1.94 0.15
C SER A 146 14.40 -0.83 -0.85
N ARG A 147 14.45 -1.14 -2.16
CA ARG A 147 14.67 -0.15 -3.22
C ARG A 147 13.51 0.83 -3.32
N LEU A 148 12.27 0.34 -3.31
CA LEU A 148 11.07 1.19 -3.27
C LEU A 148 11.08 2.09 -2.04
N ASN A 149 11.31 1.53 -0.85
CA ASN A 149 11.32 2.30 0.39
C ASN A 149 12.46 3.34 0.43
N ARG A 150 13.56 3.11 -0.30
CA ARG A 150 14.63 4.09 -0.46
C ARG A 150 14.23 5.18 -1.46
N ALA A 151 13.54 4.85 -2.55
CA ALA A 151 13.01 5.84 -3.49
C ALA A 151 12.04 6.81 -2.79
N ILE A 152 11.08 6.28 -2.03
CA ILE A 152 10.12 7.09 -1.25
C ILE A 152 10.85 7.99 -0.24
N ARG A 153 11.85 7.46 0.48
CA ARG A 153 12.63 8.27 1.44
C ARG A 153 13.40 9.42 0.78
N ARG A 154 13.86 9.26 -0.47
CA ARG A 154 14.57 10.33 -1.19
C ARG A 154 13.65 11.47 -1.64
N MET A 155 12.35 11.21 -1.76
CA MET A 155 11.36 12.24 -2.08
C MET A 155 11.02 13.11 -0.87
N ALA A 156 11.26 12.62 0.35
CA ALA A 156 10.83 13.28 1.56
C ALA A 156 11.56 14.59 1.82
N VAL A 157 10.80 15.60 2.30
CA VAL A 157 11.31 16.92 2.69
C VAL A 157 11.45 17.06 4.19
N ASP A 158 10.75 16.21 4.96
CA ASP A 158 10.80 16.17 6.41
C ASP A 158 10.46 14.75 6.93
N LYS A 159 10.37 14.59 8.26
CA LYS A 159 9.91 13.36 8.91
C LYS A 159 9.16 13.65 10.21
N ILE A 160 8.18 12.80 10.50
CA ILE A 160 7.47 12.75 11.77
C ILE A 160 7.77 11.41 12.44
N GLY A 161 8.63 11.45 13.47
CA GLY A 161 9.25 10.26 14.02
C GLY A 161 10.10 9.53 12.98
N SER A 162 9.77 8.28 12.68
CA SER A 162 10.41 7.47 11.62
C SER A 162 9.72 7.56 10.25
N ARG A 163 8.61 8.30 10.16
CA ARG A 163 7.76 8.38 8.96
C ARG A 163 8.20 9.56 8.11
N PRO A 164 8.68 9.35 6.87
CA PRO A 164 8.99 10.45 5.97
C PRO A 164 7.73 11.25 5.61
N VAL A 165 7.89 12.54 5.42
CA VAL A 165 6.84 13.47 4.94
C VAL A 165 7.23 13.92 3.55
N LEU A 166 6.40 13.61 2.56
CA LEU A 166 6.63 13.98 1.16
C LEU A 166 6.25 15.46 0.93
N PRO A 167 6.72 16.08 -0.18
CA PRO A 167 6.65 17.53 -0.36
C PRO A 167 5.24 18.12 -0.24
N HIS A 168 4.25 17.52 -0.92
CA HIS A 168 2.89 18.07 -0.92
C HIS A 168 2.17 17.81 0.40
N ALA A 169 2.45 16.69 1.08
CA ALA A 169 1.99 16.41 2.43
C ALA A 169 2.56 17.41 3.45
N GLY A 170 3.83 17.79 3.33
CA GLY A 170 4.44 18.83 4.16
C GLY A 170 3.71 20.17 3.99
N GLY A 171 3.42 20.53 2.74
CA GLY A 171 2.57 21.67 2.42
C GLY A 171 1.18 21.57 3.06
N PHE A 172 0.50 20.44 2.89
CA PHE A 172 -0.84 20.21 3.43
C PHE A 172 -0.90 20.35 4.95
N ILE A 173 0.03 19.73 5.67
CA ILE A 173 0.13 19.83 7.14
C ILE A 173 0.24 21.29 7.58
N ALA A 174 1.11 22.07 6.94
CA ALA A 174 1.33 23.47 7.29
C ALA A 174 0.09 24.34 7.01
N HIS A 175 -0.56 24.15 5.86
CA HIS A 175 -1.74 24.93 5.46
C HIS A 175 -2.98 24.59 6.29
N SER A 176 -3.18 23.31 6.60
CA SER A 176 -4.35 22.83 7.36
C SER A 176 -4.16 22.93 8.89
N GLY A 177 -3.02 23.45 9.35
CA GLY A 177 -2.72 23.60 10.78
C GLY A 177 -2.64 22.27 11.54
N LEU A 178 -2.43 21.16 10.83
CA LEU A 178 -2.46 19.83 11.43
C LEU A 178 -1.27 19.66 12.38
N ARG A 179 -1.51 18.99 13.50
CA ARG A 179 -0.47 18.69 14.50
C ARG A 179 -0.32 17.19 14.64
N HIS A 180 0.93 16.75 14.80
CA HIS A 180 1.21 15.38 15.13
C HIS A 180 0.99 15.14 16.62
N GLU A 181 0.10 14.21 16.94
CA GLU A 181 -0.14 13.71 18.29
C GLU A 181 0.36 12.28 18.41
N TYR A 182 1.27 12.06 19.37
CA TYR A 182 1.86 10.75 19.58
C TYR A 182 0.77 9.73 19.96
N GLY A 183 0.71 8.62 19.23
CA GLY A 183 -0.29 7.56 19.42
C GLY A 183 -1.58 7.77 18.63
N THR A 184 -1.89 9.00 18.20
CA THR A 184 -3.17 9.33 17.56
C THR A 184 -3.04 9.66 16.07
N GLY A 185 -1.91 10.24 15.62
CA GLY A 185 -1.68 10.56 14.21
C GLY A 185 -1.58 12.08 13.94
N ILE A 186 -1.90 12.51 12.72
CA ILE A 186 -1.86 13.93 12.32
C ILE A 186 -3.30 14.44 12.19
N HIS A 187 -3.67 15.45 12.98
CA HIS A 187 -5.05 15.93 13.13
C HIS A 187 -5.16 17.46 13.16
N ALA A 188 -6.30 18.02 12.76
CA ALA A 188 -6.55 19.47 12.77
C ALA A 188 -6.73 20.07 14.18
N THR A 189 -7.18 19.26 15.14
CA THR A 189 -7.46 19.71 16.52
C THR A 189 -6.93 18.67 17.50
N PRO A 190 -6.35 19.06 18.66
CA PRO A 190 -6.05 18.10 19.70
C PRO A 190 -7.32 17.39 20.15
N VAL A 191 -7.28 16.06 20.24
CA VAL A 191 -8.41 15.31 20.79
C VAL A 191 -8.65 15.86 22.20
N HIS A 192 -9.75 16.58 22.39
CA HIS A 192 -10.14 17.13 23.69
C HIS A 192 -10.18 15.98 24.70
N GLY A 193 -9.19 15.90 25.61
CA GLY A 193 -9.20 14.88 26.65
C GLY A 193 -7.87 14.50 27.29
N MET A 194 -6.71 14.87 26.74
CA MET A 194 -5.42 14.60 27.40
C MET A 194 -4.70 15.89 27.77
N SER A 195 -5.26 16.56 28.78
CA SER A 195 -4.51 17.55 29.54
C SER A 195 -3.34 16.84 30.20
N ALA A 196 -2.14 17.37 30.00
CA ALA A 196 -0.94 16.97 30.73
C ALA A 196 -1.22 16.97 32.23
N ARG A 197 -0.87 15.87 32.88
CA ARG A 197 -0.46 15.85 34.28
C ARG A 197 0.93 15.23 34.35
#